data_AF-B3NH54-F1
#
_entry.id   AF-B3NH54-F1
#
_cell.length_a   1.000
_cell.length_b   1.000
_cell.length_c   1.000
_cell.angle_alpha   90.00
_cell.angle_beta   90.00
_cell.angle_gamma   90.00
#
_symmetry.space_group_name_H-M   'P 1'
#
loop_
_entity.id
_entity.type
_entity.pdbx_description
1 polymer ?
#
loop_
_entity_poly.entity_id
_entity_poly.type
_entity_poly.pdbx_seq_one_letter_code
_entity_poly.pdbx_strand_id
1 'polypeptide(L)'
;MTPKINKTSDVLTLNINDLRKIVPAAEIQWLEQKKRDEELLKTEREDIQLKLNKTLHRLIKLDDQLEVDRISDQEYRSLDSLRKRLNLRHQQLAERLVRVGTRLARAKSDLGKLETAIYEDLTNRGLI
;
A
#
# COMPACT_ATOMS: atom_id res chain seq x y z
N MET A 1 8.09 -22.34 -29.29
CA MET A 1 8.50 -20.92 -29.41
C MET A 1 9.19 -20.54 -28.12
N THR A 2 10.47 -20.20 -28.18
CA THR A 2 11.30 -19.77 -27.05
C THR A 2 10.81 -18.42 -26.50
N PRO A 3 10.71 -18.25 -25.17
CA PRO A 3 10.31 -16.97 -24.57
C PRO A 3 11.31 -15.87 -24.95
N LYS A 4 10.79 -14.66 -25.23
CA LYS A 4 11.64 -13.50 -25.50
C LYS A 4 12.19 -12.96 -24.18
N ILE A 5 13.45 -13.27 -23.90
CA ILE A 5 14.16 -12.79 -22.72
C ILE A 5 14.76 -11.41 -23.05
N ASN A 6 14.23 -10.34 -22.45
CA ASN A 6 14.85 -9.02 -22.53
C ASN A 6 15.95 -8.91 -21.46
N LYS A 7 17.21 -9.02 -21.89
CA LYS A 7 18.39 -8.80 -21.03
C LYS A 7 18.80 -7.33 -21.07
N THR A 8 18.30 -6.53 -20.14
CA THR A 8 18.85 -5.21 -19.83
C THR A 8 19.21 -5.22 -18.35
N SER A 9 20.52 -5.32 -18.08
CA SER A 9 21.19 -5.39 -16.75
C SER A 9 20.65 -6.46 -15.79
N ASP A 10 21.30 -7.64 -15.69
CA ASP A 10 21.13 -8.69 -14.65
C ASP A 10 19.72 -9.07 -14.16
N VAL A 11 18.67 -8.56 -14.80
CA VAL A 11 17.27 -8.68 -14.40
C VAL A 11 16.56 -9.36 -15.56
N LEU A 12 16.08 -10.57 -15.28
CA LEU A 12 15.35 -11.39 -16.24
C LEU A 12 13.86 -11.05 -16.12
N THR A 13 13.37 -10.19 -17.01
CA THR A 13 11.96 -9.77 -17.01
C THR A 13 11.15 -10.65 -17.96
N LEU A 14 10.33 -11.55 -17.43
CA LEU A 14 9.40 -12.39 -18.20
C LEU A 14 7.99 -11.78 -18.22
N ASN A 15 7.35 -11.80 -19.40
CA ASN A 15 5.93 -11.49 -19.50
C ASN A 15 5.10 -12.61 -18.86
N ILE A 16 4.01 -12.28 -18.16
CA ILE A 16 3.06 -13.25 -17.60
C ILE A 16 2.53 -14.22 -18.66
N ASN A 17 2.36 -13.77 -19.90
CA ASN A 17 1.92 -14.62 -21.01
C ASN A 17 2.96 -15.67 -21.41
N ASP A 18 4.25 -15.38 -21.23
CA ASP A 18 5.33 -16.32 -21.47
C ASP A 18 5.51 -17.25 -20.27
N LEU A 19 5.37 -16.72 -19.05
CA LEU A 19 5.37 -17.48 -17.80
C LEU A 19 4.26 -18.56 -17.80
N ARG A 20 3.05 -18.20 -18.27
CA ARG A 20 1.89 -19.11 -18.42
C ARG A 20 2.14 -20.32 -19.32
N LYS A 21 3.13 -20.28 -20.20
CA LYS A 21 3.45 -21.39 -21.12
C LYS A 21 4.34 -22.45 -20.46
N ILE A 22 5.04 -22.09 -19.37
CA ILE A 22 6.11 -22.90 -18.76
C ILE A 22 5.88 -23.18 -17.27
N VAL A 23 5.05 -22.37 -16.59
CA VAL A 23 4.68 -22.54 -15.18
C VAL A 23 3.27 -23.13 -15.07
N PRO A 24 3.00 -24.04 -14.11
CA PRO A 24 1.67 -24.58 -13.87
C PRO A 24 0.60 -23.49 -13.66
N ALA A 25 -0.60 -23.71 -14.20
CA ALA A 25 -1.69 -22.74 -14.12
C ALA A 25 -2.08 -22.36 -12.67
N ALA A 26 -1.99 -23.31 -11.73
CA ALA A 26 -2.27 -23.07 -10.32
C ALA A 26 -1.28 -22.06 -9.69
N GLU A 27 0.00 -22.14 -10.03
CA GLU A 27 1.03 -21.22 -9.54
C GLU A 27 0.84 -19.82 -10.15
N ILE A 28 0.50 -19.74 -11.43
CA ILE A 28 0.16 -18.46 -12.08
C ILE A 28 -1.05 -17.81 -11.40
N GLN A 29 -2.13 -18.56 -11.18
CA GLN A 29 -3.32 -18.04 -10.50
C GLN A 29 -2.99 -17.54 -9.10
N TRP A 30 -2.13 -18.26 -8.38
CA TRP A 30 -1.69 -17.85 -7.05
C TRP A 30 -0.84 -16.57 -7.09
N LEU A 31 0.10 -16.45 -8.03
CA LEU A 31 0.90 -15.24 -8.26
C LEU A 31 0.01 -14.04 -8.58
N GLU A 32 -0.97 -14.21 -9.47
CA GLU A 32 -1.93 -13.18 -9.85
C GLU A 32 -2.81 -12.77 -8.66
N GLN A 33 -3.24 -13.73 -7.84
CA GLN A 33 -3.97 -13.42 -6.62
C GLN A 33 -3.14 -12.58 -5.65
N LYS A 34 -1.89 -13.00 -5.38
CA LYS A 34 -0.99 -12.26 -4.48
C LYS A 34 -0.69 -10.85 -4.98
N LYS A 35 -0.54 -10.68 -6.30
CA LYS A 35 -0.36 -9.37 -6.92
C LYS A 35 -1.61 -8.48 -6.78
N ARG A 36 -2.80 -9.05 -6.95
CA ARG A 36 -4.07 -8.31 -6.68
C ARG A 36 -4.18 -7.90 -5.22
N ASP A 37 -3.84 -8.77 -4.28
CA ASP A 37 -3.86 -8.47 -2.85
C ASP A 37 -2.91 -7.32 -2.50
N GLU A 38 -1.71 -7.32 -3.09
CA GLU A 38 -0.70 -6.26 -2.93
C GLU A 38 -1.21 -4.91 -3.48
N GLU A 39 -1.85 -4.92 -4.65
CA GLU A 39 -2.40 -3.72 -5.26
C GLU A 39 -3.57 -3.14 -4.45
N LEU A 40 -4.46 -4.00 -3.94
CA LEU A 40 -5.53 -3.58 -3.03
C LEU A 40 -4.99 -2.90 -1.77
N LEU A 41 -3.89 -3.42 -1.20
CA LEU A 41 -3.24 -2.83 -0.02
C LEU A 41 -2.58 -1.48 -0.34
N LYS A 42 -2.02 -1.29 -1.54
CA LYS A 42 -1.53 0.02 -1.99
C LYS A 42 -2.66 1.04 -2.09
N THR A 43 -3.76 0.68 -2.76
CA THR A 43 -4.92 1.57 -2.91
C THR A 43 -5.50 1.92 -1.53
N GLU A 44 -5.62 0.96 -0.62
CA GLU A 44 -6.08 1.21 0.75
C GLU A 44 -5.14 2.18 1.50
N ARG A 45 -3.82 1.99 1.37
CA ARG A 45 -2.82 2.87 1.97
C ARG A 45 -2.96 4.31 1.47
N GLU A 46 -3.13 4.50 0.16
CA GLU A 46 -3.29 5.82 -0.46
C GLU A 46 -4.56 6.53 0.02
N ASP A 47 -5.69 5.82 0.08
CA ASP A 47 -6.95 6.38 0.60
C ASP A 47 -6.82 6.81 2.07
N ILE A 48 -6.17 5.99 2.91
CA ILE A 48 -5.92 6.35 4.31
C ILE A 48 -5.02 7.59 4.40
N GLN A 49 -3.94 7.64 3.62
CA GLN A 49 -3.02 8.76 3.61
C GLN A 49 -3.70 10.06 3.18
N LEU A 50 -4.57 10.00 2.16
CA LEU A 50 -5.39 11.12 1.73
C LEU A 50 -6.32 11.62 2.86
N LYS A 51 -7.00 10.69 3.56
CA LYS A 51 -7.87 11.02 4.70
C LYS A 51 -7.10 11.61 5.87
N LEU A 52 -5.90 11.10 6.15
CA LEU A 52 -5.02 11.58 7.21
C LEU A 52 -4.58 13.01 6.93
N ASN A 53 -4.08 13.29 5.72
CA ASN A 53 -3.70 14.63 5.30
C ASN A 53 -4.87 15.62 5.38
N LYS A 54 -6.06 15.25 4.88
CA LYS A 54 -7.26 16.10 4.99
C LYS A 54 -7.63 16.39 6.44
N THR A 55 -7.48 15.41 7.33
CA THR A 55 -7.79 15.57 8.76
C THR A 55 -6.78 16.50 9.43
N LEU A 56 -5.49 16.34 9.13
CA LEU A 56 -4.42 17.20 9.63
C LEU A 56 -4.62 18.66 9.20
N HIS A 57 -4.92 18.90 7.92
CA HIS A 57 -5.19 20.26 7.43
C HIS A 57 -6.40 20.91 8.12
N ARG A 58 -7.41 20.12 8.49
CA ARG A 58 -8.56 20.63 9.26
C ARG A 58 -8.18 20.95 10.71
N LEU A 59 -7.31 20.15 11.32
CA LEU A 59 -6.80 20.39 12.67
C LEU A 59 -5.99 21.69 12.73
N ILE A 60 -5.06 21.87 11.79
CA ILE A 60 -4.27 23.11 11.67
C ILE A 60 -5.19 24.33 11.59
N LYS A 61 -6.20 24.30 10.70
CA LYS A 61 -7.18 25.38 10.58
C LYS A 61 -7.98 25.64 11.87
N LEU A 62 -8.25 24.61 12.67
CA LEU A 62 -8.95 24.76 13.94
C LEU A 62 -8.03 25.34 15.01
N ASP A 63 -6.76 24.93 15.03
CA ASP A 63 -5.76 25.50 15.92
C ASP A 63 -5.59 27.00 15.60
N ASP A 64 -5.48 27.37 14.31
CA ASP A 64 -5.43 28.78 13.87
C ASP A 64 -6.68 29.58 14.32
N GLN A 65 -7.87 28.97 14.28
CA GLN A 65 -9.12 29.61 14.73
C GLN A 65 -9.18 29.80 16.24
N LEU A 66 -8.60 28.88 17.01
CA LEU A 66 -8.55 28.96 18.47
C LEU A 66 -7.57 30.02 18.97
N GLU A 67 -6.58 30.38 18.16
CA GLU A 67 -5.58 31.41 18.46
C GLU A 67 -6.08 32.85 18.16
N VAL A 68 -7.30 33.01 17.63
CA VAL A 68 -7.88 34.33 17.35
C VAL A 68 -8.21 35.07 18.66
N ASP A 69 -7.66 36.28 18.81
CA ASP A 69 -7.74 37.14 20.01
C ASP A 69 -9.15 37.42 20.55
N ARG A 70 -10.21 37.22 19.75
CA ARG A 70 -11.60 37.48 20.13
C ARG A 70 -12.49 36.30 19.80
N ILE A 71 -12.37 35.25 20.60
CA ILE A 71 -13.28 34.10 20.56
C ILE A 71 -14.13 34.08 21.83
N SER A 72 -15.42 33.80 21.70
CA SER A 72 -16.27 33.62 22.90
C SER A 72 -15.97 32.27 23.58
N ASP A 73 -16.21 32.17 24.88
CA ASP A 73 -16.05 30.92 25.63
C ASP A 73 -16.86 29.76 25.05
N GLN A 74 -18.05 30.05 24.51
CA GLN A 74 -18.91 29.04 23.90
C GLN A 74 -18.32 28.54 22.58
N GLU A 75 -17.85 29.44 21.71
CA GLU A 75 -17.17 29.10 20.47
C GLU A 75 -15.90 28.31 20.75
N TYR A 76 -15.08 28.75 21.71
CA TYR A 76 -13.89 28.04 22.14
C TYR A 76 -14.20 26.60 22.54
N ARG A 77 -15.18 26.38 23.42
CA ARG A 77 -15.57 25.02 23.86
C ARG A 77 -16.03 24.15 22.70
N SER A 78 -16.76 24.74 21.74
CA SER A 78 -17.23 24.02 20.55
C SER A 78 -16.09 23.61 19.63
N LEU A 79 -15.12 24.50 19.39
CA LEU A 79 -13.97 24.27 18.53
C LEU A 79 -12.98 23.30 19.19
N ASP A 80 -12.75 23.41 20.49
CA ASP A 80 -11.93 22.46 21.26
C ASP A 80 -12.53 21.05 21.25
N SER A 81 -13.86 20.92 21.40
CA SER A 81 -14.55 19.64 21.27
C SER A 81 -14.41 19.04 19.86
N LEU A 82 -14.50 19.86 18.82
CA LEU A 82 -14.27 19.44 17.44
C LEU A 82 -12.81 19.01 17.21
N ARG A 83 -11.84 19.79 17.72
CA ARG A 83 -10.40 19.51 17.68
C ARG A 83 -10.08 18.17 18.34
N LYS A 84 -10.59 17.90 19.53
CA LYS A 84 -10.42 16.61 20.24
C LYS A 84 -10.91 15.43 19.41
N ARG A 85 -12.11 15.55 18.80
CA ARG A 85 -12.66 14.49 17.94
C ARG A 85 -11.82 14.26 16.68
N LEU A 86 -11.35 15.33 16.03
CA LEU A 86 -10.52 15.22 14.85
C LEU A 86 -9.12 14.67 15.17
N ASN A 87 -8.56 15.01 16.33
CA ASN A 87 -7.30 14.42 16.81
C ASN A 87 -7.43 12.91 17.02
N LEU A 88 -8.50 12.46 17.68
CA LEU A 88 -8.77 11.03 17.84
C LEU A 88 -8.90 10.33 16.47
N ARG A 89 -9.65 10.94 15.55
CA ARG A 89 -9.80 10.40 14.19
C ARG A 89 -8.45 10.35 13.44
N HIS A 90 -7.61 11.36 13.60
CA HIS A 90 -6.28 11.40 13.00
C HIS A 90 -5.39 10.28 13.55
N GLN A 91 -5.39 10.06 14.87
CA GLN A 91 -4.67 8.96 15.51
C GLN A 91 -5.13 7.60 14.99
N GLN A 92 -6.45 7.37 14.92
CA GLN A 92 -7.01 6.13 14.39
C GLN A 92 -6.62 5.88 12.92
N LEU A 93 -6.61 6.93 12.09
CA LEU A 93 -6.14 6.83 10.70
C LEU A 93 -4.64 6.52 10.63
N ALA A 94 -3.81 7.12 11.50
CA ALA A 94 -2.38 6.87 11.56
C ALA A 94 -2.08 5.42 11.94
N GLU A 95 -2.76 4.89 12.97
CA GLU A 95 -2.65 3.48 13.34
C GLU A 95 -3.07 2.54 12.21
N ARG A 96 -4.15 2.86 11.51
CA ARG A 96 -4.61 2.06 10.37
C ARG A 96 -3.58 2.11 9.24
N LEU A 97 -2.98 3.26 8.98
CA LEU A 97 -1.92 3.42 7.98
C LEU A 97 -0.72 2.53 8.29
N VAL A 98 -0.28 2.49 9.56
CA VAL A 98 0.80 1.59 10.02
C VAL A 98 0.41 0.14 9.78
N ARG A 99 -0.80 -0.28 10.21
CA ARG A 99 -1.27 -1.66 10.02
C ARG A 99 -1.31 -2.08 8.55
N VAL A 100 -1.83 -1.23 7.66
CA VAL A 100 -1.86 -1.48 6.22
C VAL A 100 -0.44 -1.51 5.65
N GLY A 101 0.43 -0.60 6.09
CA GLY A 101 1.85 -0.58 5.71
C GLY A 101 2.57 -1.89 6.08
N THR A 102 2.36 -2.42 7.28
CA THR A 102 2.90 -3.72 7.69
C THR A 102 2.37 -4.88 6.83
N ARG A 103 1.06 -4.89 6.55
CA ARG A 103 0.45 -5.91 5.67
C ARG A 103 1.01 -5.84 4.25
N LEU A 104 1.17 -4.64 3.71
CA LEU A 104 1.75 -4.41 2.38
C LEU A 104 3.22 -4.89 2.32
N ALA A 105 4.02 -4.58 3.34
CA ALA A 105 5.40 -5.04 3.43
C ALA A 105 5.50 -6.58 3.43
N ARG A 106 4.62 -7.25 4.19
CA ARG A 106 4.54 -8.72 4.19
C ARG A 106 4.10 -9.27 2.82
N ALA A 107 3.06 -8.70 2.22
CA ALA A 107 2.57 -9.11 0.91
C ALA A 107 3.66 -8.98 -0.18
N LYS A 108 4.44 -7.89 -0.16
CA LYS A 108 5.60 -7.71 -1.05
C LYS A 108 6.70 -8.73 -0.81
N SER A 109 7.03 -9.01 0.45
CA SER A 109 8.04 -10.03 0.77
C SER A 109 7.61 -11.42 0.32
N ASP A 110 6.34 -11.79 0.55
CA ASP A 110 5.78 -13.07 0.12
C ASP A 110 5.77 -13.18 -1.42
N LEU A 111 5.39 -12.11 -2.12
CA LEU A 111 5.42 -12.06 -3.57
C LEU A 111 6.85 -12.22 -4.11
N GLY A 112 7.82 -11.49 -3.53
CA GLY A 112 9.22 -11.61 -3.92
C GLY A 112 9.77 -13.02 -3.71
N LYS A 113 9.46 -13.68 -2.59
CA LYS A 113 9.85 -15.09 -2.36
C LYS A 113 9.24 -16.03 -3.41
N LEU A 114 7.99 -15.81 -3.78
CA LEU A 114 7.31 -16.59 -4.80
C LEU A 114 7.95 -16.40 -6.18
N GLU A 115 8.23 -15.14 -6.54
CA GLU A 115 8.92 -14.80 -7.80
C GLU A 115 10.32 -15.45 -7.86
N THR A 116 11.08 -15.39 -6.76
CA THR A 116 12.38 -16.08 -6.66
C THR A 116 12.25 -17.59 -6.79
N ALA A 117 11.28 -18.21 -6.12
CA ALA A 117 11.07 -19.66 -6.22
C ALA A 117 10.71 -20.12 -7.64
N ILE A 118 9.86 -19.35 -8.33
CA ILE A 118 9.52 -19.62 -9.74
C ILE A 118 10.78 -19.47 -10.61
N TYR A 119 11.56 -18.41 -10.40
CA TYR A 119 12.79 -18.19 -11.14
C TYR A 119 13.79 -19.36 -10.97
N GLU A 120 14.06 -19.75 -9.72
CA GLU A 120 14.95 -20.86 -9.40
C GLU A 120 14.46 -22.19 -10.01
N ASP A 121 13.16 -22.48 -9.96
CA ASP A 121 12.58 -23.66 -10.59
C ASP A 121 12.78 -23.66 -12.11
N LEU A 122 12.50 -22.53 -12.77
CA LEU A 122 12.69 -22.41 -14.22
C LEU A 122 14.16 -22.55 -14.63
N THR A 123 15.09 -21.96 -13.86
CA THR A 123 16.54 -22.11 -14.09
C THR A 123 16.99 -23.55 -13.88
N ASN A 124 16.53 -24.23 -12.81
CA ASN A 124 16.87 -25.62 -12.53
C ASN A 124 16.35 -26.58 -13.61
N ARG A 125 15.21 -26.25 -14.24
CA ARG A 125 14.65 -27.00 -15.39
C ARG A 125 15.31 -26.64 -16.72
N GLY A 126 16.22 -25.67 -16.77
CA GLY A 126 16.86 -25.19 -18.00
C GLY A 126 15.89 -24.50 -18.97
N LEU A 127 14.79 -23.94 -18.45
CA LEU A 127 13.76 -23.27 -19.27
C LEU A 127 14.09 -21.80 -19.53
N ILE A 128 14.99 -21.21 -18.75
CA ILE A 128 15.51 -19.84 -18.86
C ILE A 128 17.00 -19.74 -18.53
#